data_AF-K2RKX0-F1
#
_entry.id   AF-K2RKX0-F1
#
_cell.length_a   1.000
_cell.length_b   1.000
_cell.length_c   1.000
_cell.angle_alpha   90.00
_cell.angle_beta   90.00
_cell.angle_gamma   90.00
#
_symmetry.space_group_name_H-M   'P 1'
#
loop_
_entity.id
_entity.type
_entity.pdbx_description
1 polymer ?
#
loop_
_entity_poly.entity_id
_entity_poly.type
_entity_poly.pdbx_seq_one_letter_code
_entity_poly.pdbx_strand_id
1 'polypeptide(L)'
;MSAAQATNNHGLAAANRPFPLHPFNKNPMRTRADVVDACASLLDPLAAGTSAGGALVRVAGTGTRFDETAAQSEGYARPLWGLAPLLAGGSEYGGTERYVRGLVSGTDPEHEEFWGYMEDLDQRMVEACPIGFTLAIAGKQFWDPLTEKQRENVAAYLGSMNDKEMPNTNWYVPHRHLNLLCLLL
;
A
#
# COMPACT_ATOMS: atom_id res chain seq x y z
N MET A 1 -4.38 -12.12 57.80
CA MET A 1 -3.89 -12.35 56.43
C MET A 1 -5.04 -12.06 55.48
N SER A 2 -5.03 -10.92 54.79
CA SER A 2 -6.03 -10.61 53.76
C SER A 2 -5.28 -10.31 52.47
N ALA A 3 -5.51 -11.12 51.45
CA ALA A 3 -4.87 -11.03 50.16
C ALA A 3 -5.40 -9.80 49.41
N ALA A 4 -4.49 -8.92 49.00
CA ALA A 4 -4.79 -7.83 48.10
C ALA A 4 -5.29 -8.41 46.77
N GLN A 5 -6.53 -8.08 46.40
CA GLN A 5 -7.09 -8.31 45.08
C GLN A 5 -6.21 -7.58 44.06
N ALA A 6 -5.55 -8.35 43.18
CA ALA A 6 -4.95 -7.80 41.98
C ALA A 6 -6.07 -7.18 41.12
N THR A 7 -6.15 -5.86 41.10
CA THR A 7 -7.07 -5.11 40.27
C THR A 7 -6.72 -5.36 38.81
N ASN A 8 -7.64 -6.01 38.11
CA ASN A 8 -7.51 -6.44 36.73
C ASN A 8 -7.63 -5.22 35.80
N ASN A 9 -6.55 -4.43 35.68
CA ASN A 9 -6.49 -3.18 34.89
C ASN A 9 -6.91 -3.35 33.42
N HIS A 10 -6.84 -4.57 32.88
CA HIS A 10 -7.27 -4.89 31.51
C HIS A 10 -8.79 -4.74 31.30
N GLY A 11 -9.62 -4.97 32.33
CA GLY A 11 -11.08 -4.88 32.22
C GLY A 11 -11.62 -3.45 32.15
N LEU A 12 -11.02 -2.54 32.92
CA LEU A 12 -11.40 -1.12 32.95
C LEU A 12 -11.02 -0.39 31.64
N ALA A 13 -9.83 -0.68 31.10
CA ALA A 13 -9.39 -0.10 29.83
C ALA A 13 -10.22 -0.58 28.63
N ALA A 14 -10.74 -1.81 28.68
CA ALA A 14 -11.63 -2.35 27.64
C ALA A 14 -13.04 -1.75 27.71
N ALA A 15 -13.56 -1.48 28.92
CA ALA A 15 -14.88 -0.89 29.14
C ALA A 15 -14.99 0.58 28.69
N ASN A 16 -13.88 1.32 28.71
CA ASN A 16 -13.83 2.75 28.34
C ASN A 16 -13.54 3.00 26.85
N ARG A 17 -13.66 2.00 25.97
CA ARG A 17 -13.39 2.20 24.53
C ARG A 17 -14.60 2.83 23.82
N PRO A 18 -14.40 3.95 23.09
CA PRO A 18 -15.47 4.61 22.34
C PRO A 18 -15.91 3.82 21.10
N PHE A 19 -15.09 2.86 20.64
CA PHE A 19 -15.34 2.06 19.45
C PHE A 19 -15.01 0.58 19.69
N PRO A 20 -15.69 -0.35 19.00
CA PRO A 20 -15.36 -1.77 19.07
C PRO A 20 -13.91 -2.01 18.60
N LEU A 21 -13.30 -3.08 19.13
CA LEU A 21 -11.99 -3.51 18.66
C LEU A 21 -12.02 -3.78 17.15
N HIS A 22 -11.07 -3.18 16.42
CA HIS A 22 -10.82 -3.45 15.02
C HIS A 22 -10.64 -4.97 14.79
N PRO A 23 -11.18 -5.57 13.71
CA PRO A 23 -11.12 -7.02 13.49
C PRO A 23 -9.69 -7.58 13.52
N PHE A 24 -8.70 -6.84 13.02
CA PHE A 24 -7.28 -7.17 13.17
C PHE A 24 -6.87 -7.51 14.61
N ASN A 25 -7.33 -6.74 15.60
CA ASN A 25 -6.98 -6.95 17.02
C ASN A 25 -7.68 -8.16 17.65
N LYS A 26 -8.70 -8.71 16.98
CA LYS A 26 -9.43 -9.92 17.42
C LYS A 26 -8.89 -11.18 16.75
N ASN A 27 -8.02 -11.03 15.75
CA ASN A 27 -7.50 -12.12 14.95
C ASN A 27 -6.43 -12.91 15.75
N PRO A 28 -6.54 -14.25 15.84
CA PRO A 28 -5.60 -15.06 16.62
C PRO A 28 -4.21 -15.23 15.97
N MET A 29 -4.07 -14.95 14.67
CA MET A 29 -2.81 -15.03 13.90
C MET A 29 -2.08 -16.38 14.03
N ARG A 30 -2.82 -17.51 14.01
CA ARG A 30 -2.26 -18.86 14.20
C ARG A 30 -2.11 -19.64 12.91
N THR A 31 -2.99 -19.39 11.97
CA THR A 31 -3.06 -20.12 10.69
C THR A 31 -2.82 -19.17 9.52
N ARG A 32 -2.58 -19.74 8.34
CA ARG A 32 -2.51 -18.95 7.11
C ARG A 32 -3.81 -18.19 6.85
N ALA A 33 -4.96 -18.82 7.11
CA ALA A 33 -6.27 -18.17 6.98
C ALA A 33 -6.41 -16.98 7.93
N ASP A 34 -5.94 -17.11 9.17
CA ASP A 34 -5.94 -16.00 10.13
C ASP A 34 -5.15 -14.79 9.59
N VAL A 35 -3.97 -15.03 8.99
CA VAL A 35 -3.16 -13.95 8.40
C VAL A 35 -3.85 -13.29 7.21
N VAL A 36 -4.54 -14.09 6.37
CA VAL A 36 -5.34 -13.59 5.24
C VAL A 36 -6.45 -12.67 5.74
N ASP A 37 -7.21 -13.11 6.75
CA ASP A 37 -8.31 -12.35 7.32
C ASP A 37 -7.83 -11.08 8.05
N ALA A 38 -6.68 -11.17 8.72
CA ALA A 38 -6.06 -10.01 9.35
C ALA A 38 -5.65 -8.97 8.29
N CYS A 39 -5.02 -9.40 7.20
CA CYS A 39 -4.64 -8.53 6.10
C CYS A 39 -5.88 -7.89 5.45
N ALA A 40 -6.90 -8.68 5.10
CA ALA A 40 -8.16 -8.19 4.55
C ALA A 40 -8.80 -7.14 5.48
N SER A 41 -8.81 -7.38 6.79
CA SER A 41 -9.38 -6.42 7.75
C SER A 41 -8.68 -5.06 7.77
N LEU A 42 -7.41 -4.99 7.39
CA LEU A 42 -6.66 -3.72 7.25
C LEU A 42 -6.90 -3.06 5.89
N LEU A 43 -7.13 -3.85 4.83
CA LEU A 43 -7.32 -3.35 3.46
C LEU A 43 -8.76 -2.89 3.19
N ASP A 44 -9.74 -3.50 3.84
CA ASP A 44 -11.17 -3.23 3.61
C ASP A 44 -11.58 -1.79 3.95
N PRO A 45 -11.16 -1.20 5.09
CA PRO A 45 -11.51 0.19 5.42
C PRO A 45 -10.99 1.21 4.38
N LEU A 46 -9.92 0.87 3.66
CA LEU A 46 -9.35 1.75 2.63
C LEU A 46 -10.30 1.94 1.44
N ALA A 47 -11.26 1.02 1.23
CA ALA A 47 -12.27 1.12 0.19
C ALA A 47 -13.04 2.45 0.24
N ALA A 48 -13.40 2.89 1.46
CA ALA A 48 -14.18 4.10 1.65
C ALA A 48 -13.38 5.38 1.34
N GLY A 49 -12.05 5.33 1.42
CA GLY A 49 -11.15 6.43 1.10
C GLY A 49 -10.55 6.36 -0.30
N THR A 50 -10.92 5.36 -1.11
CA THR A 50 -10.38 5.18 -2.45
C THR A 50 -11.13 6.05 -3.45
N SER A 51 -10.38 6.76 -4.28
CA SER A 51 -10.87 7.55 -5.42
C SER A 51 -11.53 6.69 -6.52
N ALA A 52 -12.12 7.35 -7.53
CA ALA A 52 -12.91 6.67 -8.55
C ALA A 52 -12.03 5.78 -9.45
N GLY A 53 -10.93 6.31 -9.97
CA GLY A 53 -9.88 5.56 -10.66
C GLY A 53 -9.12 4.64 -9.71
N GLY A 54 -9.06 5.00 -8.44
CA GLY A 54 -8.52 4.18 -7.36
C GLY A 54 -7.02 4.33 -7.17
N ALA A 55 -6.40 5.29 -7.85
CA ALA A 55 -4.97 5.59 -7.72
C ALA A 55 -4.67 6.42 -6.46
N LEU A 56 -5.68 7.12 -5.94
CA LEU A 56 -5.58 7.95 -4.75
C LEU A 56 -6.37 7.32 -3.60
N VAL A 57 -5.73 7.10 -2.45
CA VAL A 57 -6.38 6.57 -1.24
C VAL A 57 -6.14 7.51 -0.08
N ARG A 58 -7.24 8.07 0.45
CA ARG A 58 -7.21 9.00 1.58
C ARG A 58 -7.42 8.27 2.90
N VAL A 59 -6.37 8.20 3.71
CA VAL A 59 -6.40 7.60 5.06
C VAL A 59 -6.46 8.72 6.11
N ALA A 60 -7.68 9.05 6.57
CA ALA A 60 -7.98 10.11 7.54
C ALA A 60 -7.70 11.57 7.08
N GLY A 61 -8.62 12.49 7.40
CA GLY A 61 -8.51 13.90 7.05
C GLY A 61 -7.78 14.71 8.12
N THR A 62 -6.46 14.81 8.03
CA THR A 62 -5.70 15.84 8.77
C THR A 62 -4.98 16.73 7.77
N GLY A 63 -5.46 17.97 7.65
CA GLY A 63 -4.95 18.96 6.69
C GLY A 63 -3.53 19.42 7.03
N THR A 64 -2.54 18.83 6.38
CA THR A 64 -1.19 19.38 6.28
C THR A 64 -0.87 19.67 4.82
N ARG A 65 -0.21 20.82 4.57
CA ARG A 65 0.21 21.32 3.26
C ARG A 65 1.39 20.50 2.69
N PHE A 66 1.14 19.28 2.28
CA PHE A 66 2.01 18.57 1.33
C PHE A 66 1.20 18.28 0.06
N ASP A 67 1.86 17.98 -1.06
CA ASP A 67 1.18 17.60 -2.30
C ASP A 67 0.18 16.48 -2.00
N GLU A 68 -1.11 16.81 -2.01
CA GLU A 68 -2.19 15.90 -1.60
C GLU A 68 -2.22 14.66 -2.49
N THR A 69 -1.67 14.76 -3.71
CA THR A 69 -1.49 13.65 -4.64
C THR A 69 -0.42 12.67 -4.16
N ALA A 70 0.76 13.17 -3.76
CA ALA A 70 1.84 12.34 -3.21
C ALA A 70 1.44 11.67 -1.87
N ALA A 71 0.68 12.38 -1.02
CA ALA A 71 0.17 11.80 0.23
C ALA A 71 -0.90 10.72 -0.02
N GLN A 72 -1.73 10.87 -1.06
CA GLN A 72 -2.74 9.88 -1.40
C GLN A 72 -2.19 8.70 -2.21
N SER A 73 -1.09 8.89 -2.97
CA SER A 73 -0.39 7.79 -3.63
C SER A 73 0.33 6.88 -2.62
N GLU A 74 0.82 7.44 -1.51
CA GLU A 74 1.28 6.65 -0.34
C GLU A 74 0.17 5.74 0.20
N GLY A 75 -1.06 6.27 0.33
CA GLY A 75 -2.21 5.51 0.76
C GLY A 75 -2.56 4.34 -0.16
N TYR A 76 -2.23 4.45 -1.45
CA TYR A 76 -2.37 3.37 -2.44
C TYR A 76 -1.22 2.36 -2.34
N ALA A 77 0.02 2.86 -2.26
CA ALA A 77 1.23 2.06 -2.41
C ALA A 77 1.55 1.21 -1.18
N ARG A 78 1.40 1.75 0.04
CA ARG A 78 1.76 1.02 1.27
C ARG A 78 0.94 -0.24 1.54
N PRO A 79 -0.38 -0.29 1.26
CA PRO A 79 -1.16 -1.52 1.33
C PRO A 79 -0.62 -2.67 0.47
N LEU A 80 0.12 -2.37 -0.61
CA LEU A 80 0.68 -3.39 -1.50
C LEU A 80 1.68 -4.31 -0.81
N TRP A 81 2.36 -3.85 0.25
CA TRP A 81 3.25 -4.70 1.05
C TRP A 81 2.52 -5.90 1.69
N GLY A 82 1.22 -5.74 1.99
CA GLY A 82 0.38 -6.85 2.48
C GLY A 82 -0.31 -7.59 1.34
N LEU A 83 -0.84 -6.86 0.35
CA LEU A 83 -1.63 -7.45 -0.73
C LEU A 83 -0.78 -8.30 -1.69
N ALA A 84 0.41 -7.86 -2.08
CA ALA A 84 1.21 -8.59 -3.06
C ALA A 84 1.65 -9.97 -2.56
N PRO A 85 2.19 -10.14 -1.33
CA PRO A 85 2.52 -11.46 -0.79
C PRO A 85 1.29 -12.34 -0.57
N LEU A 86 0.14 -11.74 -0.23
CA LEU A 86 -1.12 -12.45 -0.09
C LEU A 86 -1.52 -13.14 -1.41
N LEU A 87 -1.46 -12.39 -2.52
CA LEU A 87 -1.77 -12.87 -3.87
C LEU A 87 -0.71 -13.86 -4.39
N ALA A 88 0.57 -13.54 -4.19
CA ALA A 88 1.68 -14.41 -4.57
C ALA A 88 1.63 -15.77 -3.83
N GLY A 89 1.14 -15.76 -2.59
CA GLY A 89 0.90 -16.96 -1.79
C GLY A 89 -0.30 -17.79 -2.23
N GLY A 90 -1.07 -17.35 -3.24
CA GLY A 90 -2.26 -18.05 -3.76
C GLY A 90 -3.56 -17.75 -3.00
N SER A 91 -3.59 -16.73 -2.13
CA SER A 91 -4.87 -16.23 -1.60
C SER A 91 -5.50 -15.25 -2.56
N GLU A 92 -6.79 -15.05 -2.41
CA GLU A 92 -7.54 -14.02 -3.12
C GLU A 92 -7.94 -12.90 -2.15
N TYR A 93 -8.07 -11.70 -2.70
CA TYR A 93 -8.61 -10.54 -2.00
C TYR A 93 -9.64 -9.87 -2.89
N GLY A 94 -10.86 -9.69 -2.37
CA GLY A 94 -11.99 -9.16 -3.15
C GLY A 94 -11.75 -7.74 -3.70
N GLY A 95 -10.90 -6.95 -3.05
CA GLY A 95 -10.55 -5.61 -3.50
C GLY A 95 -9.39 -5.53 -4.50
N THR A 96 -8.85 -6.64 -5.00
CA THR A 96 -7.68 -6.65 -5.90
C THR A 96 -7.90 -5.80 -7.16
N GLU A 97 -9.08 -5.89 -7.77
CA GLU A 97 -9.41 -5.11 -8.99
C GLU A 97 -9.29 -3.60 -8.78
N ARG A 98 -9.66 -3.11 -7.58
CA ARG A 98 -9.49 -1.70 -7.20
C ARG A 98 -8.03 -1.27 -7.27
N TYR A 99 -7.11 -2.12 -6.80
CA TYR A 99 -5.68 -1.82 -6.83
C TYR A 99 -5.11 -1.89 -8.25
N VAL A 100 -5.56 -2.83 -9.08
CA VAL A 100 -5.14 -2.91 -10.49
C VAL A 100 -5.62 -1.68 -11.26
N ARG A 101 -6.88 -1.27 -11.08
CA ARG A 101 -7.41 -0.04 -11.67
C ARG A 101 -6.66 1.21 -11.19
N GLY A 102 -6.29 1.24 -9.90
CA GLY A 102 -5.48 2.31 -9.34
C GLY A 102 -4.08 2.38 -9.92
N LEU A 103 -3.44 1.25 -10.21
CA LEU A 103 -2.14 1.22 -10.90
C LEU A 103 -2.25 1.85 -12.28
N VAL A 104 -3.27 1.45 -13.05
CA VAL A 104 -3.53 1.98 -14.39
C VAL A 104 -3.78 3.48 -14.34
N SER A 105 -4.67 3.92 -13.47
CA SER A 105 -5.09 5.33 -13.37
C SER A 105 -3.96 6.22 -12.84
N GLY A 106 -3.12 5.71 -11.94
CA GLY A 106 -2.02 6.45 -11.32
C GLY A 106 -0.79 6.59 -12.21
N THR A 107 -0.64 5.70 -13.20
CA THR A 107 0.49 5.70 -14.14
C THR A 107 0.15 6.29 -15.51
N ASP A 108 -1.12 6.60 -15.77
CA ASP A 108 -1.58 7.20 -17.04
C ASP A 108 -1.48 8.74 -17.01
N PRO A 109 -0.59 9.38 -17.81
CA PRO A 109 -0.43 10.83 -17.84
C PRO A 109 -1.67 11.59 -18.33
N GLU A 110 -2.59 10.91 -19.01
CA GLU A 110 -3.84 11.50 -19.50
C GLU A 110 -4.98 11.40 -18.48
N HIS A 111 -4.78 10.68 -17.37
CA HIS A 111 -5.79 10.47 -16.34
C HIS A 111 -5.73 11.57 -15.26
N GLU A 112 -6.90 11.96 -14.73
CA GLU A 112 -6.99 13.02 -13.70
C GLU A 112 -6.30 12.64 -12.37
N GLU A 113 -6.20 11.34 -12.10
CA GLU A 113 -5.54 10.77 -10.92
C GLU A 113 -4.07 10.38 -11.16
N PHE A 114 -3.46 10.88 -12.25
CA PHE A 114 -2.05 10.64 -12.53
C PHE A 114 -1.18 11.09 -11.35
N TRP A 115 -0.29 10.21 -10.89
CA TRP A 115 0.57 10.54 -9.76
C TRP A 115 1.62 11.60 -10.10
N GLY A 116 1.88 11.86 -11.37
CA GLY A 116 2.98 12.73 -11.80
C GLY A 116 4.31 11.98 -11.84
N TYR A 117 5.18 12.36 -12.78
CA TYR A 117 6.54 11.79 -12.86
C TYR A 117 7.39 12.20 -11.65
N MET A 118 8.41 11.39 -11.34
CA MET A 118 9.26 11.60 -10.17
C MET A 118 10.27 12.74 -10.42
N GLU A 119 10.40 13.63 -9.44
CA GLU A 119 11.41 14.68 -9.42
C GLU A 119 12.56 14.34 -8.46
N ASP A 120 13.63 15.14 -8.41
CA ASP A 120 14.73 14.89 -7.48
C ASP A 120 14.25 15.01 -6.03
N LEU A 121 14.67 14.07 -5.19
CA LEU A 121 14.32 13.98 -3.77
C LEU A 121 12.80 13.81 -3.52
N ASP A 122 12.05 13.24 -4.47
CA ASP A 122 10.60 13.06 -4.39
C ASP A 122 10.19 11.84 -3.54
N GLN A 123 9.13 12.02 -2.75
CA GLN A 123 8.49 10.96 -1.96
C GLN A 123 7.92 9.85 -2.84
N ARG A 124 7.51 10.14 -4.08
CA ARG A 124 7.01 9.15 -5.04
C ARG A 124 8.04 8.05 -5.37
N MET A 125 9.34 8.35 -5.24
CA MET A 125 10.39 7.34 -5.39
C MET A 125 10.32 6.25 -4.31
N VAL A 126 9.95 6.62 -3.08
CA VAL A 126 9.81 5.66 -1.97
C VAL A 126 8.63 4.72 -2.26
N GLU A 127 7.55 5.28 -2.80
CA GLU A 127 6.31 4.55 -3.09
C GLU A 127 6.38 3.73 -4.40
N ALA A 128 7.38 3.98 -5.26
CA ALA A 128 7.69 3.12 -6.42
C ALA A 128 8.16 1.71 -6.00
N CYS A 129 8.77 1.60 -4.82
CA CYS A 129 9.32 0.37 -4.26
C CYS A 129 8.26 -0.73 -4.03
N PRO A 130 7.15 -0.48 -3.30
CA PRO A 130 6.06 -1.45 -3.20
C PRO A 130 5.37 -1.75 -4.53
N ILE A 131 5.33 -0.80 -5.47
CA ILE A 131 4.76 -1.03 -6.81
C ILE A 131 5.62 -2.04 -7.59
N GLY A 132 6.93 -1.79 -7.70
CA GLY A 132 7.87 -2.70 -8.36
C GLY A 132 7.89 -4.09 -7.71
N PHE A 133 7.86 -4.15 -6.37
CA PHE A 133 7.73 -5.41 -5.65
C PHE A 133 6.46 -6.17 -6.02
N THR A 134 5.33 -5.48 -6.11
CA THR A 134 4.04 -6.06 -6.50
C THR A 134 4.07 -6.64 -7.90
N LEU A 135 4.63 -5.91 -8.86
CA LEU A 135 4.79 -6.39 -10.23
C LEU A 135 5.65 -7.65 -10.29
N ALA A 136 6.72 -7.71 -9.49
CA ALA A 136 7.62 -8.85 -9.45
C ALA A 136 6.99 -10.13 -8.88
N ILE A 137 6.15 -10.04 -7.84
CA ILE A 137 5.63 -11.24 -7.14
C ILE A 137 4.16 -11.54 -7.45
N ALA A 138 3.37 -10.55 -7.83
CA ALA A 138 1.93 -10.64 -8.11
C ALA A 138 1.60 -10.22 -9.56
N GLY A 139 2.56 -10.38 -10.48
CA GLY A 139 2.41 -10.02 -11.90
C GLY A 139 1.22 -10.67 -12.61
N LYS A 140 0.80 -11.87 -12.20
CA LYS A 140 -0.40 -12.53 -12.75
C LYS A 140 -1.67 -11.71 -12.56
N GLN A 141 -1.77 -10.96 -11.46
CA GLN A 141 -2.92 -10.14 -11.13
C GLN A 141 -2.73 -8.68 -11.53
N PHE A 142 -1.49 -8.18 -11.51
CA PHE A 142 -1.20 -6.75 -11.72
C PHE A 142 -0.63 -6.40 -13.11
N TRP A 143 0.01 -7.34 -13.80
CA TRP A 143 0.71 -7.11 -15.07
C TRP A 143 0.05 -7.81 -16.26
N ASP A 144 -0.24 -9.10 -16.12
CA ASP A 144 -0.87 -9.91 -17.17
C ASP A 144 -2.21 -9.36 -17.70
N PRO A 145 -3.13 -8.80 -16.87
CA PRO A 145 -4.39 -8.26 -17.36
C PRO A 145 -4.27 -6.88 -18.01
N LEU A 146 -3.09 -6.25 -17.97
CA LEU A 146 -2.90 -4.92 -18.55
C LEU A 146 -2.90 -4.98 -20.09
N THR A 147 -3.34 -3.89 -20.70
CA THR A 147 -3.14 -3.64 -22.14
C THR A 147 -1.70 -3.19 -22.41
N GLU A 148 -1.30 -3.17 -23.68
CA GLU A 148 0.04 -2.72 -24.06
C GLU A 148 0.31 -1.27 -23.62
N LYS A 149 -0.62 -0.35 -23.91
CA LYS A 149 -0.53 1.06 -23.49
C LYS A 149 -0.37 1.18 -21.96
N GLN A 150 -1.09 0.36 -21.20
CA GLN A 150 -1.02 0.39 -19.74
C GLN A 150 0.34 -0.11 -19.23
N ARG A 151 0.91 -1.15 -19.85
CA ARG A 151 2.28 -1.62 -19.54
C ARG A 151 3.32 -0.55 -19.85
N GLU A 152 3.21 0.11 -21.00
CA GLU A 152 4.08 1.22 -21.40
C GLU A 152 4.01 2.37 -20.40
N ASN A 153 2.81 2.75 -19.96
CA ASN A 153 2.60 3.78 -18.95
C ASN A 153 3.23 3.42 -17.60
N VAL A 154 3.03 2.19 -17.12
CA VAL A 154 3.64 1.69 -15.88
C VAL A 154 5.18 1.68 -15.99
N ALA A 155 5.72 1.20 -17.11
CA ALA A 155 7.15 1.18 -17.37
C ALA A 155 7.74 2.60 -17.43
N ALA A 156 7.06 3.54 -18.10
CA ALA A 156 7.47 4.94 -18.16
C ALA A 156 7.44 5.62 -16.79
N TYR A 157 6.41 5.34 -15.98
CA TYR A 157 6.31 5.86 -14.62
C TYR A 157 7.48 5.37 -13.74
N LEU A 158 7.72 4.05 -13.71
CA LEU A 158 8.85 3.48 -12.95
C LEU A 158 10.20 3.93 -13.51
N GLY A 159 10.35 4.00 -14.83
CA GLY A 159 11.56 4.46 -15.49
C GLY A 159 11.90 5.93 -15.23
N SER A 160 10.91 6.76 -14.88
CA SER A 160 11.13 8.18 -14.56
C SER A 160 12.04 8.41 -13.34
N MET A 161 12.28 7.38 -12.53
CA MET A 161 13.18 7.44 -11.37
C MET A 161 14.67 7.33 -11.72
N ASN A 162 15.01 6.73 -12.87
CA ASN A 162 16.37 6.22 -13.14
C ASN A 162 17.46 7.30 -13.17
N ASP A 163 17.12 8.53 -13.58
CA ASP A 163 18.06 9.64 -13.74
C ASP A 163 17.98 10.67 -12.58
N LYS A 164 17.35 10.30 -11.46
CA LYS A 164 17.01 11.24 -10.36
C LYS A 164 17.78 11.00 -9.07
N GLU A 165 18.01 12.05 -8.30
CA GLU A 165 18.66 11.96 -6.98
C GLU A 165 17.67 11.48 -5.91
N MET A 166 18.00 10.39 -5.21
CA MET A 166 17.14 9.86 -4.14
C MET A 166 17.30 10.61 -2.80
N PRO A 167 16.22 10.78 -2.02
CA PRO A 167 16.29 11.35 -0.66
C PRO A 167 17.28 10.61 0.24
N ASN A 168 18.17 11.36 0.89
CA ASN A 168 19.18 10.83 1.80
C ASN A 168 18.57 10.48 3.18
N THR A 169 17.82 9.38 3.25
CA THR A 169 17.10 8.91 4.45
C THR A 169 17.52 7.49 4.85
N ASN A 170 16.98 6.92 5.93
CA ASN A 170 17.21 5.53 6.32
C ASN A 170 16.79 4.50 5.24
N TRP A 171 16.06 4.95 4.22
CA TRP A 171 15.81 4.26 2.96
C TRP A 171 16.93 4.50 1.92
N TYR A 172 18.18 4.68 2.33
CA TYR A 172 19.35 4.70 1.42
C TYR A 172 19.76 3.29 0.95
N VAL A 173 19.35 2.26 1.70
CA VAL A 173 19.63 0.84 1.41
C VAL A 173 19.03 0.34 0.07
N PRO A 174 17.86 0.80 -0.44
CA PRO A 174 17.34 0.40 -1.73
C PRO A 174 18.17 0.91 -2.93
N HIS A 175 19.01 1.94 -2.82
CA HIS A 175 19.70 2.51 -4.00
C HIS A 175 20.54 1.46 -4.77
N ARG A 176 21.12 0.46 -4.08
CA ARG A 176 21.88 -0.62 -4.74
C ARG A 176 21.09 -1.88 -5.07
N HIS A 177 19.88 -2.05 -4.54
CA HIS A 177 19.10 -3.29 -4.72
C HIS A 177 17.77 -3.08 -5.46
N LEU A 178 17.19 -1.88 -5.41
CA LEU A 178 15.98 -1.51 -6.14
C LEU A 178 16.23 -1.25 -7.62
N ASN A 179 17.41 -0.69 -7.95
CA ASN A 179 17.90 -0.65 -9.33
C ASN A 179 17.93 -2.06 -9.94
N LEU A 180 18.24 -3.11 -9.16
CA LEU A 180 18.25 -4.48 -9.70
C LEU A 180 16.84 -5.01 -9.98
N LEU A 181 15.81 -4.58 -9.24
CA LEU A 181 14.43 -5.00 -9.47
C LEU A 181 13.76 -4.20 -10.60
N CYS A 182 14.11 -2.92 -10.76
CA CYS A 182 13.58 -2.04 -11.80
C CYS A 182 14.32 -2.17 -13.14
N LEU A 183 15.59 -2.64 -13.17
CA LEU A 183 16.36 -2.91 -14.40
C LEU A 183 16.09 -4.30 -15.01
N LEU A 184 15.31 -5.16 -14.32
CA LEU A 184 14.94 -6.51 -14.81
C LEU A 184 13.55 -6.56 -15.46
N LEU A 185 12.84 -5.43 -15.52
CA LEU A 185 11.63 -5.21 -16.32
C LEU A 185 11.97 -4.24 -17.46
#